data_AF-A0A7K1CKG2-F1
#
_entry.id   AF-A0A7K1CKG2-F1
#
_cell.length_a   1.000
_cell.length_b   1.000
_cell.length_c   1.000
_cell.angle_alpha   90.00
_cell.angle_beta   90.00
_cell.angle_gamma   90.00
#
_symmetry.space_group_name_H-M   'P 1'
#
loop_
_entity.id
_entity.type
_entity.pdbx_description
1 polymer ?
#
loop_
_entity_poly.entity_id
_entity_poly.type
_entity_poly.pdbx_seq_one_letter_code
_entity_poly.pdbx_strand_id
1 'polypeptide(L)'
;MLLGIGSLAAVVVLSSTLAANININSGPVEFGQGVAQTVSCSGETALTVTPESEFANVNDGGAFYFKSVSVSNIPTSCYGKDFTIKAYGDSGNTPIVLFNTSSSASVYNNEGTFEMGSGISVSTISSGSESFTLTFTSPAALSSSIYSVTLESQDHIAPTTSFCDILNGTLDSFTCTVDSGTTVIGSTLTIPRGYTLAISGEETTIENDGTLINNGIIDSNGIFTNNGTFTNDGIYYNNSPTGTISNNSGGTINNGGNLLSNHILDNRSVFNNNRSTDGVYLGSYGVINNYCPYRWNGPVATGWGATNEVCS
;
A
#
# COMPACT_ATOMS: atom_id res chain seq x y z
N MET A 1 18.95 17.49 -78.15
CA MET A 1 18.15 18.21 -77.12
C MET A 1 17.44 17.14 -76.30
N LEU A 2 18.06 16.70 -75.20
CA LEU A 2 17.69 17.05 -73.80
C LEU A 2 16.47 16.22 -73.33
N LEU A 3 16.70 15.02 -72.78
CA LEU A 3 16.65 14.66 -71.34
C LEU A 3 15.24 14.71 -70.70
N GLY A 4 14.76 13.56 -70.24
CA GLY A 4 13.56 13.44 -69.40
C GLY A 4 13.68 12.21 -68.49
N ILE A 5 14.52 12.30 -67.45
CA ILE A 5 14.65 11.33 -66.37
C ILE A 5 13.44 11.51 -65.44
N GLY A 6 12.57 10.50 -65.35
CA GLY A 6 11.47 10.46 -64.39
C GLY A 6 11.95 9.94 -63.04
N SER A 7 12.41 10.85 -62.18
CA SER A 7 12.60 10.57 -60.75
C SER A 7 11.58 11.40 -59.96
N LEU A 8 10.61 10.74 -59.31
CA LEU A 8 9.80 11.37 -58.29
C LEU A 8 9.82 10.51 -57.02
N ALA A 9 10.13 11.18 -55.94
CA ALA A 9 10.66 10.67 -54.69
C ALA A 9 9.59 9.98 -53.83
N ALA A 10 10.01 8.92 -53.13
CA ALA A 10 9.30 8.42 -51.97
C ALA A 10 9.39 9.47 -50.85
N VAL A 11 8.27 10.14 -50.55
CA VAL A 11 8.14 11.02 -49.39
C VAL A 11 8.00 10.14 -48.15
N VAL A 12 9.11 9.93 -47.45
CA VAL A 12 9.11 9.44 -46.08
C VAL A 12 8.63 10.60 -45.21
N VAL A 13 7.38 10.56 -44.76
CA VAL A 13 6.89 11.46 -43.71
C VAL A 13 7.48 10.97 -42.40
N LEU A 14 8.59 11.57 -41.97
CA LEU A 14 9.02 11.48 -40.59
C LEU A 14 8.02 12.29 -39.76
N SER A 15 7.25 11.59 -38.92
CA SER A 15 6.39 12.18 -37.90
C SER A 15 7.25 12.96 -36.90
N SER A 16 7.50 14.24 -37.14
CA SER A 16 8.01 15.14 -36.11
C SER A 16 6.86 15.50 -35.18
N THR A 17 6.85 14.96 -33.95
CA THR A 17 6.05 15.54 -32.87
C THR A 17 6.58 16.94 -32.59
N LEU A 18 5.88 17.96 -33.10
CA LEU A 18 6.19 19.35 -32.86
C LEU A 18 5.86 19.69 -31.40
N ALA A 19 6.86 19.67 -30.53
CA ALA A 19 6.76 20.25 -29.20
C ALA A 19 6.77 21.78 -29.34
N ALA A 20 5.60 22.41 -29.26
CA ALA A 20 5.47 23.86 -29.22
C ALA A 20 5.79 24.38 -27.81
N ASN A 21 6.82 25.22 -27.69
CA ASN A 21 7.13 25.99 -26.49
C ASN A 21 6.23 27.23 -26.48
N ILE A 22 5.13 27.20 -25.73
CA ILE A 22 4.18 28.32 -25.63
C ILE A 22 4.51 29.14 -24.39
N ASN A 23 5.10 30.31 -24.63
CA ASN A 23 5.26 31.37 -23.64
C ASN A 23 3.92 32.14 -23.52
N ILE A 24 3.23 32.00 -22.39
CA ILE A 24 1.89 32.56 -22.17
C ILE A 24 2.01 33.98 -21.61
N ASN A 25 1.64 34.99 -22.41
CA ASN A 25 1.25 36.31 -21.91
C ASN A 25 0.18 36.97 -22.81
N SER A 26 -0.95 37.29 -22.17
CA SER A 26 -2.10 38.13 -22.56
C SER A 26 -2.94 37.77 -23.81
N GLY A 27 -3.89 36.85 -23.64
CA GLY A 27 -5.07 36.69 -24.51
C GLY A 27 -6.08 35.71 -23.90
N PRO A 28 -7.39 35.80 -24.22
CA PRO A 28 -8.39 34.84 -23.74
C PRO A 28 -8.03 33.41 -24.17
N VAL A 29 -7.92 32.51 -23.21
CA VAL A 29 -7.57 31.09 -23.41
C VAL A 29 -8.72 30.35 -24.09
N GLU A 30 -8.44 29.80 -25.28
CA GLU A 30 -9.34 28.93 -26.03
C GLU A 30 -9.17 27.47 -25.59
N PHE A 31 -10.28 26.80 -25.28
CA PHE A 31 -10.32 25.46 -24.71
C PHE A 31 -9.80 24.40 -25.68
N GLY A 32 -8.95 23.51 -25.17
CA GLY A 32 -8.18 22.52 -25.94
C GLY A 32 -6.87 22.10 -25.26
N GLN A 33 -6.48 22.78 -24.17
CA GLN A 33 -5.40 22.33 -23.30
C GLN A 33 -5.98 21.86 -21.97
N GLY A 34 -5.84 20.56 -21.69
CA GLY A 34 -6.34 19.91 -20.50
C GLY A 34 -5.82 20.59 -19.25
N VAL A 35 -6.72 21.26 -18.54
CA VAL A 35 -6.45 21.80 -17.20
C VAL A 35 -6.43 20.63 -16.23
N ALA A 36 -5.23 20.12 -15.94
CA ALA A 36 -4.99 19.19 -14.84
C ALA A 36 -4.86 20.00 -13.55
N GLN A 37 -5.90 19.99 -12.71
CA GLN A 37 -5.76 20.46 -11.34
C GLN A 37 -6.72 19.72 -10.41
N THR A 38 -6.19 18.79 -9.61
CA THR A 38 -6.75 18.38 -8.31
C THR A 38 -5.64 17.84 -7.40
N VAL A 39 -5.90 17.93 -6.09
CA VAL A 39 -5.02 17.69 -4.93
C VAL A 39 -4.54 16.24 -4.88
N SER A 40 -3.53 15.92 -5.68
CA SER A 40 -2.73 14.71 -5.52
C SER A 40 -1.53 15.04 -4.63
N CYS A 41 -0.88 14.05 -4.03
CA CYS A 41 0.26 14.12 -3.10
C CYS A 41 1.56 14.77 -3.66
N SER A 42 1.41 15.64 -4.66
CA SER A 42 2.37 16.51 -5.35
C SER A 42 3.40 17.23 -4.48
N GLY A 43 3.15 17.46 -3.19
CA GLY A 43 4.06 18.22 -2.34
C GLY A 43 4.38 19.58 -2.96
N GLU A 44 5.66 19.90 -3.13
CA GLU A 44 6.14 21.15 -3.76
C GLU A 44 6.34 21.01 -5.30
N THR A 45 6.19 19.80 -5.85
CA THR A 45 6.44 19.49 -7.27
C THR A 45 5.15 19.15 -7.98
N ALA A 46 4.81 19.92 -9.02
CA ALA A 46 3.62 19.62 -9.82
C ALA A 46 3.74 18.25 -10.50
N LEU A 47 2.76 17.37 -10.26
CA LEU A 47 2.63 16.13 -10.99
C LEU A 47 2.26 16.42 -12.44
N THR A 48 2.83 15.66 -13.37
CA THR A 48 2.44 15.71 -14.78
C THR A 48 1.57 14.51 -15.09
N VAL A 49 0.37 14.75 -15.63
CA VAL A 49 -0.55 13.70 -16.11
C VAL A 49 -0.66 13.82 -17.62
N THR A 50 -0.27 12.76 -18.33
CA THR A 50 -0.24 12.71 -19.79
C THR A 50 -1.23 11.64 -20.28
N PRO A 51 -2.40 12.05 -20.79
CA PRO A 51 -3.33 11.14 -21.44
C PRO A 51 -2.81 10.73 -22.83
N GLU A 52 -3.00 9.47 -23.19
CA GLU A 52 -2.56 8.90 -24.45
C GLU A 52 -3.72 8.17 -25.16
N SER A 53 -3.71 8.21 -26.49
CA SER A 53 -4.74 7.61 -27.33
C SER A 53 -4.14 6.58 -28.29
N GLU A 54 -4.93 5.56 -28.63
CA GLU A 54 -4.59 4.54 -29.62
C GLU A 54 -5.71 4.41 -30.64
N PHE A 55 -5.33 4.28 -31.92
CA PHE A 55 -6.28 3.98 -32.99
C PHE A 55 -6.57 2.48 -33.00
N ALA A 56 -7.83 2.10 -32.81
CA ALA A 56 -8.28 0.73 -32.97
C ALA A 56 -9.07 0.59 -34.28
N ASN A 57 -8.63 -0.32 -35.13
CA ASN A 57 -9.34 -0.64 -36.37
C ASN A 57 -10.46 -1.63 -36.08
N VAL A 58 -11.65 -1.11 -35.83
CA VAL A 58 -12.88 -1.90 -35.68
C VAL A 58 -13.62 -1.95 -37.02
N ASN A 59 -14.36 -3.05 -37.26
CA ASN A 59 -15.20 -3.17 -38.45
C ASN A 59 -16.18 -1.97 -38.49
N ASP A 60 -16.25 -1.27 -39.62
CA ASP A 60 -17.05 -0.03 -39.87
C ASP A 60 -16.40 1.33 -39.59
N GLY A 61 -15.08 1.38 -39.39
CA GLY A 61 -14.31 2.63 -39.33
C GLY A 61 -13.61 2.76 -37.99
N GLY A 62 -12.29 2.70 -38.01
CA GLY A 62 -11.51 2.73 -36.77
C GLY A 62 -11.71 4.03 -35.99
N ALA A 63 -11.49 3.95 -34.68
CA ALA A 63 -11.69 5.05 -33.75
C ALA A 63 -10.46 5.21 -32.83
N PHE A 64 -10.25 6.44 -32.35
CA PHE A 64 -9.25 6.72 -31.32
C PHE A 64 -9.86 6.51 -29.94
N TYR A 65 -9.25 5.60 -29.17
CA TYR A 65 -9.63 5.29 -27.81
C TYR A 65 -8.63 5.87 -26.83
N PHE A 66 -9.13 6.33 -25.69
CA PHE A 66 -8.31 6.70 -24.55
C PHE A 66 -7.67 5.42 -23.98
N LYS A 67 -6.36 5.27 -24.17
CA LYS A 67 -5.66 4.00 -24.03
C LYS A 67 -4.79 3.93 -22.78
N SER A 68 -4.10 5.01 -22.49
CA SER A 68 -3.12 5.05 -21.41
C SER A 68 -3.08 6.40 -20.72
N VAL A 69 -2.58 6.37 -19.50
CA VAL A 69 -2.24 7.56 -18.71
C VAL A 69 -0.86 7.38 -18.14
N SER A 70 0.03 8.30 -18.47
CA SER A 70 1.35 8.40 -17.88
C SER A 70 1.34 9.49 -16.80
N VAL A 71 1.82 9.16 -15.60
CA VAL A 71 1.95 10.11 -14.48
C VAL A 71 3.43 10.18 -14.09
N SER A 72 3.96 11.39 -13.93
CA SER A 72 5.37 11.62 -13.58
C SER A 72 5.57 12.74 -12.57
N ASN A 73 6.82 12.89 -12.11
CA ASN A 73 7.25 13.77 -11.02
C ASN A 73 6.60 13.40 -9.68
N ILE A 74 6.37 12.11 -9.43
CA ILE A 74 5.74 11.63 -8.20
C ILE A 74 6.78 11.69 -7.06
N PRO A 75 6.62 12.57 -6.06
CA PRO A 75 7.59 12.70 -4.97
C PRO A 75 7.51 11.51 -4.01
N THR A 76 8.56 11.32 -3.22
CA THR A 76 8.61 10.28 -2.19
C THR A 76 7.59 10.48 -1.07
N SER A 77 7.05 11.70 -0.90
CA SER A 77 5.91 11.99 -0.01
C SER A 77 4.61 11.30 -0.44
N CYS A 78 4.55 10.75 -1.65
CA CYS A 78 3.43 9.95 -2.15
C CYS A 78 3.54 8.46 -1.82
N TYR A 79 4.57 8.02 -1.11
CA TYR A 79 4.67 6.61 -0.72
C TYR A 79 3.48 6.22 0.18
N GLY A 80 2.93 5.03 -0.05
CA GLY A 80 1.77 4.56 0.70
C GLY A 80 0.44 5.17 0.25
N LYS A 81 0.38 5.83 -0.93
CA LYS A 81 -0.85 6.42 -1.47
C LYS A 81 -1.42 5.61 -2.63
N ASP A 82 -2.75 5.60 -2.73
CA ASP A 82 -3.49 5.18 -3.93
C ASP A 82 -3.74 6.39 -4.82
N PHE A 83 -3.41 6.26 -6.10
CA PHE A 83 -3.72 7.20 -7.16
C PHE A 83 -4.95 6.72 -7.93
N THR A 84 -6.06 7.42 -7.79
CA THR A 84 -7.29 7.16 -8.54
C THR A 84 -7.38 8.09 -9.75
N ILE A 85 -7.47 7.48 -10.93
CA ILE A 85 -7.66 8.13 -12.21
C ILE A 85 -9.14 8.06 -12.61
N LYS A 86 -9.71 9.21 -12.97
CA LYS A 86 -11.05 9.33 -13.55
C LYS A 86 -11.00 10.26 -14.76
N ALA A 87 -11.94 10.13 -15.69
CA ALA A 87 -12.08 11.08 -16.78
C ALA A 87 -13.53 11.51 -16.95
N TYR A 88 -13.74 12.73 -17.44
CA TYR A 88 -15.04 13.37 -17.54
C TYR A 88 -15.25 14.00 -18.91
N GLY A 89 -16.52 14.11 -19.31
CA GLY A 89 -16.94 14.87 -20.47
C GLY A 89 -17.04 16.37 -20.18
N ASP A 90 -17.49 17.12 -21.17
CA ASP A 90 -17.57 18.59 -21.16
C ASP A 90 -18.68 19.18 -20.27
N SER A 91 -19.71 18.39 -19.94
CA SER A 91 -20.89 18.89 -19.24
C SER A 91 -21.34 18.08 -18.02
N GLY A 92 -20.53 17.13 -17.52
CA GLY A 92 -20.96 16.17 -16.50
C GLY A 92 -19.98 15.98 -15.35
N ASN A 93 -20.52 15.78 -14.15
CA ASN A 93 -19.77 15.40 -12.93
C ASN A 93 -19.66 13.87 -12.76
N THR A 94 -20.12 13.10 -13.74
CA THR A 94 -20.09 11.63 -13.69
C THR A 94 -18.88 11.13 -14.49
N PRO A 95 -18.01 10.30 -13.87
CA PRO A 95 -16.88 9.72 -14.59
C PRO A 95 -17.32 8.84 -15.77
N ILE A 96 -16.64 8.99 -16.90
CA ILE A 96 -16.82 8.16 -18.10
C ILE A 96 -16.22 6.78 -17.85
N VAL A 97 -16.84 5.72 -18.40
CA VAL A 97 -16.28 4.37 -18.39
C VAL A 97 -14.98 4.35 -19.19
N LEU A 98 -13.86 4.08 -18.51
CA LEU A 98 -12.51 4.12 -19.09
C LEU A 98 -12.16 2.80 -19.78
N PHE A 99 -12.47 1.67 -19.14
CA PHE A 99 -12.14 0.32 -19.59
C PHE A 99 -13.18 -0.67 -19.10
N ASN A 100 -13.45 -1.72 -19.88
CA ASN A 100 -14.53 -2.67 -19.59
C ASN A 100 -15.84 -1.95 -19.19
N THR A 101 -16.23 -2.06 -17.92
CA THR A 101 -17.37 -1.36 -17.30
C THR A 101 -16.96 -0.39 -16.18
N SER A 102 -15.66 -0.20 -15.97
CA SER A 102 -15.10 0.61 -14.88
C SER A 102 -14.85 2.05 -15.32
N SER A 103 -15.27 3.00 -14.48
CA SER A 103 -15.10 4.44 -14.71
C SER A 103 -13.94 5.07 -13.92
N SER A 104 -13.18 4.24 -13.20
CA SER A 104 -11.96 4.64 -12.51
C SER A 104 -10.91 3.54 -12.57
N ALA A 105 -9.64 3.95 -12.49
CA ALA A 105 -8.51 3.06 -12.27
C ALA A 105 -7.73 3.55 -11.03
N SER A 106 -7.10 2.62 -10.32
CA SER A 106 -6.33 2.88 -9.11
C SER A 106 -4.93 2.27 -9.25
N VAL A 107 -3.91 3.02 -8.84
CA VAL A 107 -2.51 2.61 -8.81
C VAL A 107 -1.95 2.89 -7.42
N TYR A 108 -1.46 1.86 -6.75
CA TYR A 108 -0.81 1.95 -5.45
C TYR A 108 0.67 2.28 -5.61
N ASN A 109 1.20 3.21 -4.80
CA ASN A 109 2.61 3.52 -4.71
C ASN A 109 3.26 2.85 -3.50
N ASN A 110 3.86 1.69 -3.74
CA ASN A 110 4.60 0.89 -2.78
C ASN A 110 6.06 1.34 -2.71
N GLU A 111 6.31 2.43 -1.98
CA GLU A 111 7.68 2.94 -1.74
C GLU A 111 8.49 3.16 -3.04
N GLY A 112 7.83 3.67 -4.10
CA GLY A 112 8.44 3.93 -5.42
C GLY A 112 8.27 2.79 -6.42
N THR A 113 7.63 1.68 -6.02
CA THR A 113 7.14 0.62 -6.92
C THR A 113 5.64 0.81 -7.12
N PHE A 114 5.18 0.85 -8.37
CA PHE A 114 3.77 1.09 -8.66
C PHE A 114 3.04 -0.21 -8.97
N GLU A 115 1.92 -0.44 -8.28
CA GLU A 115 1.14 -1.67 -8.33
C GLU A 115 -0.32 -1.35 -8.68
N MET A 116 -1.00 -2.30 -9.32
CA MET A 116 -2.42 -2.14 -9.66
C MET A 116 -3.29 -2.21 -8.40
N GLY A 117 -4.19 -1.25 -8.23
CA GLY A 117 -5.19 -1.29 -7.16
C GLY A 117 -6.20 -2.45 -7.33
N SER A 118 -6.78 -2.90 -6.21
CA SER A 118 -7.75 -4.00 -6.21
C SER A 118 -8.98 -3.73 -7.08
N GLY A 119 -9.52 -4.77 -7.72
CA GLY A 119 -10.70 -4.69 -8.59
C GLY A 119 -10.39 -4.39 -10.07
N ILE A 120 -9.13 -4.22 -10.45
CA ILE A 120 -8.73 -3.95 -11.84
C ILE A 120 -8.27 -5.24 -12.50
N SER A 121 -9.21 -5.93 -13.11
CA SER A 121 -8.88 -6.95 -14.10
C SER A 121 -8.51 -6.24 -15.39
N VAL A 122 -7.22 -6.28 -15.69
CA VAL A 122 -6.60 -6.04 -17.00
C VAL A 122 -6.24 -4.57 -17.33
N SER A 123 -5.10 -4.14 -16.79
CA SER A 123 -4.24 -3.10 -17.36
C SER A 123 -2.78 -3.48 -17.10
N THR A 124 -1.88 -3.16 -18.03
CA THR A 124 -0.44 -3.33 -17.79
C THR A 124 0.11 -2.04 -17.21
N ILE A 125 0.90 -2.15 -16.14
CA ILE A 125 1.61 -1.03 -15.56
C ILE A 125 3.09 -1.13 -15.90
N SER A 126 3.65 -0.04 -16.41
CA SER A 126 5.10 0.16 -16.50
C SER A 126 5.48 1.20 -15.46
N SER A 127 6.42 0.87 -14.58
CA SER A 127 6.81 1.72 -13.45
C SER A 127 8.28 2.14 -13.53
N GLY A 128 8.55 3.42 -13.25
CA GLY A 128 9.84 3.93 -12.82
C GLY A 128 9.75 4.43 -11.37
N SER A 129 10.85 4.89 -10.76
CA SER A 129 10.87 5.31 -9.34
C SER A 129 9.95 6.49 -9.00
N GLU A 130 9.63 7.33 -9.99
CA GLU A 130 8.85 8.58 -9.82
C GLU A 130 7.75 8.72 -10.89
N SER A 131 7.44 7.63 -11.58
CA SER A 131 6.46 7.64 -12.67
C SER A 131 5.83 6.27 -12.89
N PHE A 132 4.60 6.27 -13.39
CA PHE A 132 3.96 5.08 -13.90
C PHE A 132 3.20 5.38 -15.19
N THR A 133 3.10 4.37 -16.05
CA THR A 133 2.19 4.37 -17.20
C THR A 133 1.19 3.25 -17.01
N LEU A 134 -0.08 3.63 -16.90
CA LEU A 134 -1.21 2.72 -16.86
C LEU A 134 -1.76 2.53 -18.27
N THR A 135 -1.83 1.29 -18.77
CA THR A 135 -2.37 0.99 -20.10
C THR A 135 -3.59 0.08 -20.01
N PHE A 136 -4.73 0.54 -20.51
CA PHE A 136 -5.97 -0.24 -20.55
C PHE A 136 -5.92 -1.27 -21.68
N THR A 137 -6.10 -2.55 -21.37
CA THR A 137 -6.08 -3.60 -22.40
C THR A 137 -7.36 -3.63 -23.22
N SER A 138 -8.50 -3.26 -22.63
CA SER A 138 -9.80 -3.13 -23.28
C SER A 138 -10.38 -1.73 -23.03
N PRO A 139 -9.85 -0.69 -23.70
CA PRO A 139 -10.33 0.68 -23.52
C PRO A 139 -11.78 0.80 -24.02
N ALA A 140 -12.61 1.53 -23.27
CA ALA A 140 -14.02 1.74 -23.56
C ALA A 140 -14.33 3.19 -23.97
N ALA A 141 -13.55 4.15 -23.47
CA ALA A 141 -13.74 5.57 -23.76
C ALA A 141 -13.16 5.98 -25.12
N LEU A 142 -13.96 6.65 -25.94
CA LEU A 142 -13.48 7.38 -27.11
C LEU A 142 -12.68 8.60 -26.65
N SER A 143 -11.51 8.86 -27.25
CA SER A 143 -10.68 10.01 -26.90
C SER A 143 -11.41 11.35 -27.10
N SER A 144 -12.31 11.41 -28.09
CA SER A 144 -13.14 12.60 -28.37
C SER A 144 -14.16 12.92 -27.29
N SER A 145 -14.47 11.95 -26.41
CA SER A 145 -15.44 12.13 -25.32
C SER A 145 -14.78 12.55 -24.01
N ILE A 146 -13.44 12.54 -23.94
CA ILE A 146 -12.69 12.95 -22.76
C ILE A 146 -12.38 14.44 -22.85
N TYR A 147 -12.93 15.22 -21.93
CA TYR A 147 -12.65 16.65 -21.79
C TYR A 147 -11.62 16.92 -20.68
N SER A 148 -11.68 16.16 -19.59
CA SER A 148 -10.72 16.26 -18.48
C SER A 148 -10.38 14.89 -17.89
N VAL A 149 -9.18 14.80 -17.31
CA VAL A 149 -8.69 13.65 -16.56
C VAL A 149 -8.30 14.16 -15.17
N THR A 150 -8.73 13.47 -14.13
CA THR A 150 -8.37 13.76 -12.75
C THR A 150 -7.47 12.68 -12.18
N LEU A 151 -6.60 13.12 -11.28
CA LEU A 151 -5.76 12.27 -10.45
C LEU A 151 -6.03 12.65 -9.00
N GLU A 152 -6.59 11.71 -8.25
CA GLU A 152 -6.93 11.86 -6.84
C GLU A 152 -6.01 10.95 -6.02
N SER A 153 -5.30 11.49 -5.03
CA SER A 153 -4.51 10.66 -4.12
C SER A 153 -5.19 10.50 -2.78
N GLN A 154 -5.19 9.28 -2.24
CA GLN A 154 -5.64 9.00 -0.88
C GLN A 154 -4.65 8.07 -0.17
N ASP A 155 -4.71 7.98 1.16
CA ASP A 155 -3.98 6.94 1.88
C ASP A 155 -4.35 5.56 1.35
N HIS A 156 -3.34 4.71 1.11
CA HIS A 156 -3.60 3.37 0.62
C HIS A 156 -4.35 2.58 1.67
N ILE A 157 -5.55 2.14 1.30
CA ILE A 157 -6.34 1.21 2.09
C ILE A 157 -6.11 -0.15 1.48
N ALA A 158 -5.15 -0.90 2.03
CA ALA A 158 -4.93 -2.27 1.62
C ALA A 158 -6.28 -3.01 1.65
N PRO A 159 -6.65 -3.77 0.60
CA PRO A 159 -7.86 -4.59 0.61
C PRO A 159 -7.58 -5.75 1.56
N THR A 160 -7.69 -5.47 2.84
CA THR A 160 -7.93 -6.48 3.85
C THR A 160 -9.44 -6.62 3.85
N THR A 161 -9.95 -7.83 3.58
CA THR A 161 -11.04 -8.32 4.44
C THR A 161 -10.59 -7.94 5.85
N SER A 162 -11.23 -6.95 6.48
CA SER A 162 -10.53 -6.11 7.46
C SER A 162 -9.88 -7.05 8.46
N PHE A 163 -8.58 -6.89 8.75
CA PHE A 163 -7.92 -7.81 9.70
C PHE A 163 -8.74 -7.89 11.03
N CYS A 164 -9.53 -6.85 11.29
CA CYS A 164 -10.52 -6.80 12.35
C CYS A 164 -11.69 -7.80 12.19
N ASP A 165 -12.18 -8.02 10.98
CA ASP A 165 -13.23 -9.00 10.69
C ASP A 165 -12.75 -10.42 11.04
N ILE A 166 -11.50 -10.75 10.70
CA ILE A 166 -10.88 -12.04 11.08
C ILE A 166 -10.81 -12.17 12.60
N LEU A 167 -10.56 -11.04 13.28
CA LEU A 167 -10.47 -10.99 14.73
C LEU A 167 -11.84 -10.90 15.45
N ASN A 168 -12.94 -10.83 14.70
CA ASN A 168 -14.28 -10.47 15.20
C ASN A 168 -14.30 -9.17 16.02
N GLY A 169 -13.39 -8.24 15.70
CA GLY A 169 -13.30 -6.95 16.35
C GLY A 169 -14.19 -5.89 15.72
N THR A 170 -14.20 -4.70 16.33
CA THR A 170 -14.84 -3.50 15.78
C THR A 170 -13.77 -2.57 15.23
N LEU A 171 -13.83 -2.25 13.93
CA LEU A 171 -12.92 -1.30 13.29
C LEU A 171 -13.51 0.12 13.37
N ASP A 172 -12.81 1.03 14.04
CA ASP A 172 -13.06 2.47 14.00
C ASP A 172 -11.85 3.19 13.39
N SER A 173 -12.05 3.79 12.22
CA SER A 173 -11.00 4.40 11.40
C SER A 173 -9.83 3.42 11.13
N PHE A 174 -8.76 3.49 11.93
CA PHE A 174 -7.56 2.66 11.79
C PHE A 174 -7.33 1.74 13.00
N THR A 175 -8.23 1.74 13.99
CA THR A 175 -8.11 0.93 15.20
C THR A 175 -9.12 -0.20 15.16
N CYS A 176 -8.63 -1.43 15.12
CA CYS A 176 -9.43 -2.62 15.39
C CYS A 176 -9.43 -2.92 16.88
N THR A 177 -10.59 -2.88 17.50
CA THR A 177 -10.75 -3.21 18.92
C THR A 177 -11.34 -4.61 19.07
N VAL A 178 -10.64 -5.47 19.82
CA VAL A 178 -11.14 -6.75 20.32
C VAL A 178 -11.33 -6.58 21.84
N ASP A 179 -12.57 -6.59 22.31
CA ASP A 179 -12.91 -6.19 23.68
C ASP A 179 -13.28 -7.37 24.59
N SER A 180 -13.49 -8.56 24.04
CA SER A 180 -13.93 -9.73 24.80
C SER A 180 -13.67 -11.05 24.08
N GLY A 181 -13.56 -12.13 24.87
CA GLY A 181 -13.49 -13.50 24.38
C GLY A 181 -12.08 -13.96 23.96
N THR A 182 -12.05 -15.12 23.31
CA THR A 182 -10.84 -15.70 22.73
C THR A 182 -10.98 -15.72 21.21
N THR A 183 -10.02 -15.12 20.51
CA THR A 183 -9.94 -15.19 19.05
C THR A 183 -8.71 -15.95 18.61
N VAL A 184 -8.91 -16.95 17.75
CA VAL A 184 -7.85 -17.82 17.24
C VAL A 184 -7.52 -17.45 15.80
N ILE A 185 -6.27 -17.10 15.56
CA ILE A 185 -5.71 -16.86 14.24
C ILE A 185 -5.16 -18.18 13.72
N GLY A 186 -5.96 -18.91 12.93
CA GLY A 186 -5.58 -20.21 12.37
C GLY A 186 -4.81 -20.15 11.05
N SER A 187 -4.70 -18.97 10.43
CA SER A 187 -4.03 -18.78 9.13
C SER A 187 -3.12 -17.54 9.18
N THR A 188 -2.82 -16.92 8.03
CA THR A 188 -2.03 -15.69 8.03
C THR A 188 -2.91 -14.48 8.29
N LEU A 189 -2.61 -13.73 9.35
CA LEU A 189 -3.18 -12.42 9.65
C LEU A 189 -2.07 -11.36 9.59
N THR A 190 -2.32 -10.27 8.87
CA THR A 190 -1.40 -9.14 8.80
C THR A 190 -2.08 -7.90 9.36
N ILE A 191 -1.45 -7.28 10.35
CA ILE A 191 -1.81 -5.94 10.84
C ILE A 191 -1.03 -4.94 9.98
N PRO A 192 -1.68 -4.15 9.12
CA PRO A 192 -0.98 -3.26 8.20
C PRO A 192 -0.32 -2.07 8.91
N ARG A 193 0.64 -1.43 8.24
CA ARG A 193 1.21 -0.15 8.70
C ARG A 193 0.09 0.89 8.82
N GLY A 194 0.18 1.74 9.85
CA GLY A 194 -0.83 2.78 10.11
C GLY A 194 -2.09 2.28 10.83
N TYR A 195 -2.26 0.97 11.01
CA TYR A 195 -3.37 0.39 11.78
C TYR A 195 -2.93 -0.03 13.18
N THR A 196 -3.91 -0.03 14.09
CA THR A 196 -3.75 -0.48 15.47
C THR A 196 -4.68 -1.67 15.72
N LEU A 197 -4.14 -2.76 16.29
CA LEU A 197 -4.91 -3.77 16.98
C LEU A 197 -4.93 -3.44 18.47
N ALA A 198 -6.09 -3.04 18.99
CA ALA A 198 -6.33 -2.81 20.40
C ALA A 198 -7.01 -4.03 21.03
N ILE A 199 -6.35 -4.67 21.99
CA ILE A 199 -6.92 -5.78 22.78
C ILE A 199 -7.37 -5.16 24.11
N SER A 200 -8.64 -4.81 24.24
CA SER A 200 -9.11 -3.85 25.26
C SER A 200 -9.69 -4.47 26.55
N GLY A 201 -9.56 -5.78 26.76
CA GLY A 201 -9.99 -6.44 28.00
C GLY A 201 -8.88 -7.29 28.61
N GLU A 202 -8.75 -7.29 29.94
CA GLU A 202 -7.71 -8.03 30.68
C GLU A 202 -7.75 -9.55 30.43
N GLU A 203 -8.95 -10.08 30.21
CA GLU A 203 -9.19 -11.50 29.92
C GLU A 203 -9.32 -11.79 28.41
N THR A 204 -9.27 -10.75 27.58
CA THR A 204 -9.40 -10.91 26.13
C THR A 204 -8.15 -11.57 25.60
N THR A 205 -8.32 -12.70 24.92
CA THR A 205 -7.20 -13.53 24.46
C THR A 205 -7.11 -13.54 22.95
N ILE A 206 -5.94 -13.21 22.42
CA ILE A 206 -5.59 -13.47 21.03
C ILE A 206 -4.64 -14.67 21.00
N GLU A 207 -5.07 -15.75 20.36
CA GLU A 207 -4.25 -16.95 20.14
C GLU A 207 -3.79 -16.98 18.68
N ASN A 208 -2.49 -16.96 18.47
CA ASN A 208 -1.90 -17.15 17.14
C ASN A 208 -1.48 -18.60 16.96
N ASP A 209 -2.28 -19.38 16.23
CA ASP A 209 -1.97 -20.77 15.82
C ASP A 209 -1.36 -20.83 14.41
N GLY A 210 -1.52 -19.77 13.62
CA GLY A 210 -1.05 -19.64 12.24
C GLY A 210 0.17 -18.74 12.12
N THR A 211 0.02 -17.66 11.34
CA THR A 211 1.06 -16.64 11.14
C THR A 211 0.47 -15.26 11.41
N LEU A 212 1.00 -14.56 12.41
CA LEU A 212 0.66 -13.17 12.67
C LEU A 212 1.83 -12.28 12.25
N ILE A 213 1.58 -11.32 11.36
CA ILE A 213 2.54 -10.32 10.91
C ILE A 213 2.07 -8.96 11.42
N ASN A 214 2.83 -8.35 12.33
CA ASN A 214 2.59 -7.00 12.78
C ASN A 214 3.49 -6.01 12.06
N ASN A 215 2.92 -5.24 11.15
CA ASN A 215 3.57 -4.07 10.54
C ASN A 215 3.09 -2.75 11.15
N GLY A 216 1.98 -2.77 11.90
CA GLY A 216 1.36 -1.61 12.53
C GLY A 216 1.66 -1.52 14.02
N ILE A 217 0.61 -1.29 14.80
CA ILE A 217 0.67 -1.23 16.26
C ILE A 217 -0.21 -2.34 16.84
N ILE A 218 0.30 -3.09 17.81
CA ILE A 218 -0.50 -3.90 18.72
C ILE A 218 -0.47 -3.20 20.08
N ASP A 219 -1.62 -2.78 20.59
CA ASP A 219 -1.79 -2.25 21.94
C ASP A 219 -2.62 -3.25 22.74
N SER A 220 -1.93 -4.08 23.51
CA SER A 220 -2.52 -5.17 24.26
C SER A 220 -2.72 -4.79 25.71
N ASN A 221 -3.99 -4.76 26.13
CA ASN A 221 -4.38 -4.83 27.54
C ASN A 221 -4.85 -6.25 27.94
N GLY A 222 -4.86 -7.20 27.02
CA GLY A 222 -5.26 -8.59 27.26
C GLY A 222 -4.10 -9.58 27.20
N ILE A 223 -4.44 -10.84 26.93
CA ILE A 223 -3.52 -11.97 26.83
C ILE A 223 -3.20 -12.21 25.36
N PHE A 224 -1.90 -12.36 25.05
CA PHE A 224 -1.44 -12.79 23.74
C PHE A 224 -0.70 -14.12 23.85
N THR A 225 -1.21 -15.13 23.17
CA THR A 225 -0.64 -16.46 23.14
C THR A 225 -0.19 -16.78 21.73
N ASN A 226 1.09 -17.11 21.57
CA ASN A 226 1.67 -17.53 20.31
C ASN A 226 1.98 -19.02 20.33
N ASN A 227 1.24 -19.80 19.53
CA ASN A 227 1.48 -21.21 19.25
C ASN A 227 2.08 -21.42 17.84
N GLY A 228 1.93 -20.43 16.94
CA GLY A 228 2.43 -20.41 15.57
C GLY A 228 3.60 -19.44 15.36
N THR A 229 3.62 -18.74 14.23
CA THR A 229 4.67 -17.75 13.91
C THR A 229 4.18 -16.33 14.14
N PHE A 230 4.84 -15.58 15.01
CA PHE A 230 4.63 -14.14 15.18
C PHE A 230 5.85 -13.38 14.65
N THR A 231 5.64 -12.54 13.64
CA THR A 231 6.65 -11.62 13.11
C THR A 231 6.25 -10.20 13.47
N ASN A 232 7.08 -9.53 14.28
CA ASN A 232 6.87 -8.16 14.70
C ASN A 232 7.85 -7.25 13.98
N ASP A 233 7.38 -6.52 12.97
CA ASP A 233 8.13 -5.47 12.26
C ASP A 233 7.67 -4.06 12.65
N GLY A 234 6.50 -3.96 13.30
CA GLY A 234 5.91 -2.73 13.83
C GLY A 234 6.21 -2.52 15.31
N ILE A 235 5.19 -2.10 16.06
CA ILE A 235 5.26 -1.90 17.51
C ILE A 235 4.27 -2.80 18.22
N TYR A 236 4.72 -3.48 19.27
CA TYR A 236 3.88 -4.19 20.22
C TYR A 236 4.05 -3.55 21.59
N TYR A 237 2.96 -3.05 22.16
CA TYR A 237 2.85 -2.63 23.55
C TYR A 237 1.95 -3.59 24.31
N ASN A 238 2.44 -4.12 25.43
CA ASN A 238 1.63 -4.85 26.41
C ASN A 238 1.51 -3.97 27.67
N ASN A 239 0.39 -3.26 27.81
CA ASN A 239 0.20 -2.21 28.80
C ASN A 239 -0.64 -2.64 30.01
N SER A 240 -1.15 -3.87 30.06
CA SER A 240 -2.04 -4.31 31.13
C SER A 240 -1.32 -4.84 32.38
N PRO A 241 -1.90 -4.62 33.58
CA PRO A 241 -1.48 -5.25 34.85
C PRO A 241 -1.45 -6.79 34.85
N THR A 242 -2.21 -7.40 33.95
CA THR A 242 -2.33 -8.87 33.78
C THR A 242 -1.87 -9.32 32.40
N GLY A 243 -1.56 -8.37 31.52
CA GLY A 243 -1.18 -8.61 30.15
C GLY A 243 0.02 -9.53 30.07
N THR A 244 -0.16 -10.68 29.43
CA THR A 244 0.88 -11.69 29.31
C THR A 244 1.14 -11.98 27.84
N ILE A 245 2.41 -11.97 27.45
CA ILE A 245 2.88 -12.48 26.16
C ILE A 245 3.41 -13.88 26.40
N SER A 246 2.72 -14.91 25.93
CA SER A 246 3.13 -16.30 26.04
C SER A 246 3.55 -16.84 24.69
N ASN A 247 4.82 -17.21 24.52
CA ASN A 247 5.30 -18.00 23.39
C ASN A 247 5.33 -19.48 23.78
N ASN A 248 4.31 -20.22 23.41
CA ASN A 248 4.14 -21.61 23.81
C ASN A 248 5.04 -22.57 23.03
N SER A 249 5.12 -23.82 23.50
CA SER A 249 5.86 -24.89 22.83
C SER A 249 5.33 -25.10 21.41
N GLY A 250 6.17 -24.82 20.40
CA GLY A 250 5.79 -24.80 18.98
C GLY A 250 5.76 -23.40 18.35
N GLY A 251 5.66 -22.36 19.17
CA GLY A 251 5.64 -20.97 18.73
C GLY A 251 7.02 -20.45 18.31
N THR A 252 7.06 -19.52 17.37
CA THR A 252 8.25 -18.72 17.03
C THR A 252 7.90 -17.25 17.06
N ILE A 253 8.66 -16.46 17.82
CA ILE A 253 8.60 -15.00 17.76
C ILE A 253 9.85 -14.49 17.04
N ASN A 254 9.64 -13.75 15.96
CA ASN A 254 10.67 -13.01 15.23
C ASN A 254 10.42 -11.51 15.45
N ASN A 255 11.19 -10.91 16.35
CA ASN A 255 11.10 -9.49 16.64
C ASN A 255 12.12 -8.71 15.81
N GLY A 256 11.65 -7.99 14.79
CA GLY A 256 12.40 -7.01 14.01
C GLY A 256 12.07 -5.54 14.36
N GLY A 257 10.94 -5.31 15.02
CA GLY A 257 10.44 -4.02 15.50
C GLY A 257 10.48 -3.87 17.02
N ASN A 258 9.65 -2.99 17.59
CA ASN A 258 9.63 -2.72 19.04
C ASN A 258 8.67 -3.66 19.77
N LEU A 259 9.13 -4.29 20.84
CA LEU A 259 8.30 -5.12 21.72
C LEU A 259 8.49 -4.66 23.17
N LEU A 260 7.45 -4.08 23.73
CA LEU A 260 7.46 -3.49 25.05
C LEU A 260 6.42 -4.20 25.92
N SER A 261 6.89 -4.83 27.01
CA SER A 261 6.01 -5.52 27.96
C SER A 261 6.11 -4.92 29.35
N ASN A 262 4.99 -4.45 29.89
CA ASN A 262 4.95 -3.93 31.25
C ASN A 262 4.77 -5.05 32.30
N HIS A 263 4.46 -6.27 31.87
CA HIS A 263 4.18 -7.42 32.74
C HIS A 263 4.99 -8.66 32.35
N ILE A 264 4.35 -9.79 32.06
CA ILE A 264 5.05 -11.07 31.90
C ILE A 264 5.27 -11.34 30.41
N LEU A 265 6.49 -11.69 30.06
CA LEU A 265 6.83 -12.36 28.80
C LEU A 265 7.34 -13.77 29.13
N ASP A 266 6.52 -14.76 28.84
CA ASP A 266 6.80 -16.18 29.05
C ASP A 266 7.24 -16.80 27.72
N ASN A 267 8.54 -17.07 27.58
CA ASN A 267 9.07 -17.75 26.41
C ASN A 267 9.35 -19.23 26.70
N ARG A 268 8.55 -20.10 26.09
CA ARG A 268 8.69 -21.57 26.12
C ARG A 268 9.03 -22.14 24.74
N SER A 269 9.56 -21.33 23.83
CA SER A 269 9.96 -21.75 22.48
C SER A 269 10.98 -20.78 21.87
N VAL A 270 11.02 -20.64 20.53
CA VAL A 270 12.03 -19.84 19.83
C VAL A 270 11.66 -18.35 19.91
N PHE A 271 12.58 -17.55 20.45
CA PHE A 271 12.50 -16.09 20.41
C PHE A 271 13.75 -15.54 19.70
N ASN A 272 13.54 -14.93 18.54
CA ASN A 272 14.58 -14.30 17.74
C ASN A 272 14.40 -12.78 17.81
N ASN A 273 15.24 -12.13 18.61
CA ASN A 273 15.33 -10.67 18.67
C ASN A 273 16.39 -10.20 17.67
N ASN A 274 15.99 -9.99 16.42
CA ASN A 274 16.92 -9.83 15.31
C ASN A 274 17.09 -8.36 14.88
N ARG A 275 17.91 -7.56 15.60
CA ARG A 275 18.81 -6.52 15.01
C ARG A 275 19.67 -5.76 16.03
N SER A 276 20.75 -5.16 15.52
CA SER A 276 21.90 -4.61 16.26
C SER A 276 22.10 -3.08 16.11
N THR A 277 21.04 -2.30 15.87
CA THR A 277 21.16 -0.83 15.73
C THR A 277 20.14 -0.10 16.59
N ASP A 278 20.59 0.96 17.27
CA ASP A 278 19.86 1.80 18.22
C ASP A 278 18.45 2.16 17.71
N GLY A 279 17.42 1.67 18.40
CA GLY A 279 16.02 2.02 18.12
C GLY A 279 15.02 0.87 18.21
N VAL A 280 15.48 -0.39 18.18
CA VAL A 280 14.65 -1.58 18.43
C VAL A 280 14.78 -1.98 19.90
N TYR A 281 13.73 -1.73 20.66
CA TYR A 281 13.65 -2.03 22.08
C TYR A 281 12.83 -3.30 22.31
N LEU A 282 13.51 -4.32 22.84
CA LEU A 282 12.85 -5.20 23.77
C LEU A 282 12.96 -4.57 25.16
N GLY A 283 11.90 -3.90 25.59
CA GLY A 283 11.82 -3.30 26.92
C GLY A 283 10.86 -4.08 27.79
N SER A 284 11.28 -4.39 29.00
CA SER A 284 10.40 -4.94 30.03
C SER A 284 10.43 -4.05 31.26
N TYR A 285 9.25 -3.61 31.70
CA TYR A 285 9.05 -3.11 33.07
C TYR A 285 8.59 -4.24 34.02
N GLY A 286 8.30 -5.43 33.48
CA GLY A 286 7.95 -6.64 34.24
C GLY A 286 8.98 -7.77 34.12
N VAL A 287 8.52 -9.03 34.11
CA VAL A 287 9.37 -10.23 34.19
C VAL A 287 9.46 -10.94 32.84
N ILE A 288 10.67 -11.28 32.41
CA ILE A 288 10.91 -12.18 31.27
C ILE A 288 11.33 -13.56 31.79
N ASN A 289 10.51 -14.58 31.55
CA ASN A 289 10.82 -15.97 31.86
C ASN A 289 11.22 -16.70 30.58
N ASN A 290 12.48 -17.15 30.49
CA ASN A 290 12.93 -18.01 29.40
C ASN A 290 13.07 -19.45 29.93
N TYR A 291 12.24 -20.35 29.44
CA TYR A 291 12.26 -21.76 29.88
C TYR A 291 13.25 -22.57 29.05
N CYS A 292 13.96 -23.49 29.71
CA CYS A 292 14.91 -24.39 29.05
C CYS A 292 14.14 -25.58 28.43
N PRO A 293 14.55 -26.13 27.26
CA PRO A 293 15.78 -25.89 26.50
C PRO A 293 15.65 -24.83 25.38
N TYR A 294 14.70 -23.91 25.49
CA TYR A 294 14.27 -23.08 24.37
C TYR A 294 15.21 -21.89 24.10
N ARG A 295 15.34 -21.52 22.82
CA ARG A 295 16.40 -20.63 22.34
C ARG A 295 15.99 -19.15 22.40
N TRP A 296 16.77 -18.37 23.14
CA TRP A 296 16.87 -16.92 23.00
C TRP A 296 18.00 -16.57 22.02
N ASN A 297 17.69 -15.90 20.92
CA ASN A 297 18.69 -15.42 19.98
C ASN A 297 18.59 -13.88 19.89
N GLY A 298 19.66 -13.17 20.26
CA GLY A 298 19.73 -11.71 20.12
C GLY A 298 20.12 -10.97 21.40
N PRO A 299 20.22 -9.63 21.35
CA PRO A 299 20.56 -8.82 22.51
C PRO A 299 19.50 -8.96 23.61
N VAL A 300 19.96 -8.92 24.86
CA VAL A 300 19.12 -8.96 26.06
C VAL A 300 18.31 -7.67 26.21
N ALA A 301 17.14 -7.78 26.83
CA ALA A 301 16.25 -6.66 27.10
C ALA A 301 16.93 -5.56 27.91
N THR A 302 16.63 -4.30 27.61
CA THR A 302 17.04 -3.15 28.42
C THR A 302 15.88 -2.75 29.35
N GLY A 303 16.02 -2.87 30.68
CA GLY A 303 14.97 -2.56 31.66
C GLY A 303 15.20 -3.20 33.04
N TRP A 304 14.43 -2.80 34.07
CA TRP A 304 14.47 -3.40 35.41
C TRP A 304 13.70 -4.73 35.40
N GLY A 305 14.40 -5.86 35.40
CA GLY A 305 13.79 -7.21 35.42
C GLY A 305 14.51 -8.16 34.47
N ALA A 306 15.79 -8.44 34.76
CA ALA A 306 16.63 -9.32 33.95
C ALA A 306 15.99 -10.71 33.79
N THR A 307 16.16 -11.30 32.60
CA THR A 307 15.73 -12.63 32.20
C THR A 307 16.03 -13.68 33.27
N ASN A 308 15.01 -14.33 33.82
CA ASN A 308 15.22 -15.55 34.59
C ASN A 308 15.23 -16.73 33.63
N GLU A 309 16.37 -17.41 33.51
CA GLU A 309 16.39 -18.76 32.96
C GLU A 309 15.74 -19.69 33.99
N VAL A 310 14.54 -20.18 33.66
CA VAL A 310 13.81 -21.13 34.51
C VAL A 310 14.08 -22.53 33.96
N CYS A 311 15.17 -23.14 34.42
CA CYS A 311 15.44 -24.56 34.19
C CYS A 311 15.01 -25.34 35.44
N SER A 312 14.03 -26.24 35.31
CA SER A 312 13.70 -27.26 36.32
C SER A 312 14.38 -28.59 36.03
#